data_AF-A0A166EU14-F1
#
_entry.id   AF-A0A166EU14-F1
#
_cell.length_a   1.000
_cell.length_b   1.000
_cell.length_c   1.000
_cell.angle_alpha   90.00
_cell.angle_beta   90.00
_cell.angle_gamma   90.00
#
_symmetry.space_group_name_H-M   'P 1'
#
loop_
_entity.id
_entity.type
_entity.pdbx_description
1 polymer ?
#
loop_
_entity_poly.entity_id
_entity_poly.type
_entity_poly.pdbx_seq_one_letter_code
_entity_poly.pdbx_strand_id
1 'polypeptide(L)'
;MSGQAAPAQVTARAAQAAENGNVLFKLILFSIALGVVPLGSYFASEKYIFNGNSTYAAVVAIIGANVVLVTYILLSVMDDKREKEAKSGGPAESRKDR
;
A
#
# COMPACT_ATOMS: atom_id res chain seq x y z
N MET A 1 16.42 -24.56 -28.94
CA MET A 1 15.49 -24.42 -27.79
C MET A 1 15.48 -22.99 -27.20
N SER A 2 15.63 -21.94 -28.01
CA SER A 2 15.80 -20.54 -27.55
C SER A 2 14.62 -19.61 -27.88
N GLY A 3 13.63 -20.07 -28.65
CA GLY A 3 12.49 -19.25 -29.08
C GLY A 3 11.34 -19.11 -28.07
N GLN A 4 11.29 -19.95 -27.03
CA GLN A 4 10.17 -19.99 -26.07
C GLN A 4 10.40 -19.17 -24.80
N ALA A 5 11.63 -18.69 -24.57
CA ALA A 5 11.99 -17.85 -23.41
C ALA A 5 11.64 -16.36 -23.59
N ALA A 6 11.60 -15.86 -24.84
CA ALA A 6 11.31 -14.46 -25.15
C ALA A 6 9.90 -14.00 -24.72
N PRO A 7 8.80 -14.73 -25.02
CA PRO A 7 7.46 -14.28 -24.62
C PRO A 7 7.27 -14.29 -23.09
N ALA A 8 7.82 -15.29 -22.39
CA ALA A 8 7.71 -15.38 -20.93
C ALA A 8 8.41 -14.22 -20.20
N GLN A 9 9.56 -13.76 -20.71
CA GLN A 9 10.30 -12.62 -20.15
C GLN A 9 9.57 -11.29 -20.37
N VAL A 10 8.90 -11.12 -21.51
CA VAL A 10 8.11 -9.92 -21.79
C VAL A 10 6.90 -9.84 -20.88
N THR A 11 6.18 -10.95 -20.66
CA THR A 11 5.05 -11.02 -19.73
C THR A 11 5.48 -10.77 -18.29
N ALA A 12 6.61 -11.34 -17.84
CA ALA A 12 7.13 -11.11 -16.49
C ALA A 12 7.51 -9.64 -16.25
N ARG A 13 8.13 -8.98 -17.22
CA ARG A 13 8.45 -7.54 -17.14
C ARG A 13 7.20 -6.66 -17.12
N ALA A 14 6.18 -7.01 -17.90
CA ALA A 14 4.90 -6.29 -17.89
C ALA A 14 4.16 -6.43 -16.55
N ALA A 15 4.16 -7.63 -15.97
CA ALA A 15 3.60 -7.87 -14.65
C ALA A 15 4.34 -7.07 -13.55
N GLN A 16 5.67 -7.07 -13.57
CA GLN A 16 6.49 -6.32 -12.62
C GLN A 16 6.31 -4.80 -12.78
N ALA A 17 6.15 -4.28 -14.00
CA ALA A 17 5.87 -2.87 -14.22
C ALA A 17 4.49 -2.45 -13.68
N ALA A 18 3.48 -3.31 -13.81
CA ALA A 18 2.15 -3.08 -13.25
C ALA A 18 2.17 -3.10 -11.70
N GLU A 19 2.92 -4.04 -11.10
CA GLU A 19 3.16 -4.15 -9.65
C GLU A 19 3.81 -2.87 -9.10
N ASN A 20 4.89 -2.40 -9.74
CA ASN A 20 5.59 -1.16 -9.37
C ASN A 20 4.68 0.08 -9.44
N GLY A 21 3.78 0.14 -10.43
CA GLY A 21 2.83 1.23 -10.58
C GLY A 21 1.84 1.33 -9.41
N ASN A 22 1.34 0.20 -8.92
CA ASN A 22 0.44 0.15 -7.78
C ASN A 22 1.13 0.58 -6.47
N VAL A 23 2.36 0.13 -6.24
CA VAL A 23 3.15 0.53 -5.07
C VAL A 23 3.42 2.03 -5.07
N LEU A 24 3.87 2.59 -6.20
CA LEU A 24 4.14 4.03 -6.33
C LEU A 24 2.89 4.87 -6.05
N PHE A 25 1.74 4.46 -6.59
CA PHE A 25 0.48 5.14 -6.33
C PHE A 25 0.13 5.16 -4.83
N LYS A 26 0.26 4.02 -4.14
CA LYS A 26 0.02 3.94 -2.70
C LYS A 26 0.99 4.83 -1.91
N LEU A 27 2.29 4.83 -2.25
CA LEU A 27 3.27 5.70 -1.60
C LEU A 27 2.92 7.17 -1.72
N ILE A 28 2.55 7.63 -2.92
CA ILE A 28 2.13 9.02 -3.16
C ILE A 28 0.85 9.33 -2.36
N LEU A 29 -0.15 8.45 -2.42
CA LEU A 29 -1.42 8.62 -1.70
C LEU A 29 -1.19 8.73 -0.19
N PHE A 30 -0.40 7.81 0.39
CA PHE A 30 -0.12 7.81 1.83
C PHE A 30 0.78 8.96 2.25
N SER A 31 1.71 9.39 1.41
CA SER A 31 2.52 10.60 1.65
C SER A 31 1.64 11.84 1.78
N ILE A 32 0.70 12.03 0.84
CA ILE A 32 -0.27 13.13 0.90
C ILE A 32 -1.18 12.97 2.13
N ALA A 33 -1.69 11.76 2.38
CA ALA A 33 -2.57 11.51 3.53
C ALA A 33 -1.89 11.81 4.87
N LEU A 34 -0.59 11.52 5.01
CA LEU A 34 0.18 11.80 6.22
C LEU A 34 0.27 13.29 6.53
N GLY A 35 0.19 14.16 5.51
CA GLY A 35 0.07 15.61 5.69
C GLY A 35 -1.38 16.03 5.92
N VAL A 36 -2.26 15.65 5.00
CA VAL A 36 -3.64 16.18 4.96
C VAL A 36 -4.49 15.70 6.13
N VAL A 37 -4.41 14.43 6.52
CA VAL A 37 -5.28 13.87 7.57
C VAL A 37 -4.95 14.44 8.95
N PRO A 38 -3.68 14.50 9.41
CA PRO A 38 -3.35 15.07 10.71
C PRO A 38 -3.55 16.59 10.76
N LEU A 39 -3.16 17.32 9.70
CA LEU A 39 -3.37 18.78 9.63
C LEU A 39 -4.86 19.12 9.57
N GLY A 40 -5.62 18.40 8.74
CA GLY A 40 -7.07 18.54 8.67
C GLY A 40 -7.73 18.23 10.01
N SER A 41 -7.34 17.14 10.67
CA SER A 41 -7.84 16.79 12.00
C SER A 41 -7.50 17.84 13.04
N TYR A 42 -6.30 18.43 13.00
CA TYR A 42 -5.90 19.51 13.90
C TYR A 42 -6.86 20.70 13.77
N PHE A 43 -6.92 21.31 12.59
CA PHE A 43 -7.70 22.54 12.40
C PHE A 43 -9.21 22.30 12.52
N ALA A 44 -9.71 21.14 12.09
CA ALA A 44 -11.11 20.79 12.25
C ALA A 44 -11.46 20.61 13.74
N SER A 45 -10.65 19.87 14.49
CA SER A 45 -10.92 19.62 15.91
C SER A 45 -10.72 20.87 16.77
N GLU A 46 -9.71 21.69 16.49
CA GLU A 46 -9.47 22.97 17.14
C GLU A 46 -10.68 23.89 16.99
N LYS A 47 -11.20 24.05 15.76
CA LYS A 47 -12.27 25.01 15.47
C LYS A 47 -13.66 24.53 15.85
N TYR A 48 -13.97 23.25 15.64
CA TYR A 48 -15.35 22.74 15.76
C TYR A 48 -15.61 21.88 17.00
N ILE A 49 -14.57 21.29 17.60
CA ILE A 49 -14.72 20.35 18.71
C ILE A 49 -14.24 20.97 20.03
N PHE A 50 -13.08 21.64 20.01
CA PHE A 50 -12.38 22.06 21.23
C PHE A 50 -12.34 23.58 21.46
N ASN A 51 -13.13 24.36 20.72
CA ASN A 51 -13.27 25.82 20.87
C ASN A 51 -11.91 26.56 20.96
N GLY A 52 -10.93 26.17 20.15
CA GLY A 52 -9.59 26.77 20.11
C GLY A 52 -8.56 26.17 21.07
N ASN A 53 -8.87 25.06 21.77
CA ASN A 53 -7.86 24.39 22.57
C ASN A 53 -6.90 23.56 21.69
N SER A 54 -5.76 24.17 21.38
CA SER A 54 -4.70 23.61 20.55
C SER A 54 -4.07 22.34 21.12
N THR A 55 -4.07 22.14 22.44
CA THR A 55 -3.46 20.95 23.05
C THR A 55 -4.27 19.70 22.73
N TYR A 56 -5.59 19.75 22.92
CA TYR A 56 -6.45 18.61 22.57
C TYR A 56 -6.50 18.37 21.06
N ALA A 57 -6.49 19.44 20.25
CA ALA A 57 -6.43 19.32 18.80
C ALA A 57 -5.12 18.66 18.32
N ALA A 58 -3.98 19.00 18.94
CA ALA A 58 -2.70 18.37 18.65
C ALA A 58 -2.71 16.87 18.99
N VAL A 59 -3.32 16.47 20.12
CA VAL A 59 -3.47 15.05 20.47
C VAL A 59 -4.28 14.30 19.41
N VAL A 60 -5.38 14.86 18.93
CA VAL A 60 -6.20 14.26 17.86
C VAL A 60 -5.39 14.13 16.56
N ALA A 61 -4.60 15.14 16.21
CA ALA A 61 -3.73 15.08 15.03
C ALA A 61 -2.68 13.96 15.12
N ILE A 62 -2.04 13.80 16.29
CA ILE A 62 -1.06 12.73 16.53
C ILE A 62 -1.72 11.35 16.41
N ILE A 63 -2.91 11.18 16.97
CA ILE A 63 -3.69 9.94 16.83
C ILE A 63 -4.01 9.70 15.35
N GLY A 64 -4.47 10.72 14.63
CA GLY A 64 -4.77 10.65 13.19
C GLY A 64 -3.56 10.23 12.35
N ALA A 65 -2.38 10.77 12.63
CA ALA A 65 -1.14 10.39 11.94
C ALA A 65 -0.79 8.91 12.14
N ASN A 66 -0.90 8.41 13.38
CA ASN A 66 -0.65 7.01 13.69
C ASN A 66 -1.67 6.07 13.02
N VAL A 67 -2.94 6.49 12.90
CA VAL A 67 -3.95 5.72 12.18
C VAL A 67 -3.59 5.59 10.69
N VAL A 68 -3.13 6.67 10.05
CA VAL A 68 -2.66 6.64 8.65
C VAL A 68 -1.48 5.69 8.51
N LEU A 69 -0.50 5.78 9.42
CA LEU A 69 0.69 4.92 9.41
C LEU A 69 0.33 3.43 9.54
N VAL A 70 -0.51 3.07 10.50
CA VAL A 70 -0.95 1.68 10.70
C VAL A 70 -1.72 1.19 9.48
N THR A 71 -2.60 2.02 8.91
CA THR A 71 -3.38 1.69 7.71
C THR A 71 -2.45 1.40 6.52
N TYR A 72 -1.42 2.21 6.31
CA TYR A 72 -0.40 1.98 5.29
C TYR A 72 0.28 0.62 5.49
N ILE A 73 0.78 0.34 6.69
CA ILE A 73 1.48 -0.91 7.02
C ILE A 73 0.58 -2.12 6.74
N LEU A 74 -0.67 -2.09 7.20
CA LEU A 74 -1.61 -3.20 6.98
C LEU A 74 -1.90 -3.45 5.50
N LEU A 75 -2.12 -2.38 4.73
CA LEU A 75 -2.36 -2.50 3.29
C LEU A 75 -1.12 -2.99 2.54
N SER A 76 0.07 -2.54 2.91
CA SER A 76 1.33 -3.03 2.35
C SER A 76 1.53 -4.52 2.65
N VAL A 77 1.32 -4.95 3.90
CA VAL A 77 1.45 -6.36 4.27
C VAL A 77 0.43 -7.25 3.54
N MET A 78 -0.79 -6.74 3.32
CA MET A 78 -1.80 -7.49 2.56
C MET A 78 -1.43 -7.61 1.07
N ASP A 79 -0.90 -6.55 0.47
CA ASP A 79 -0.38 -6.59 -0.90
C ASP A 79 0.78 -7.59 -1.03
N ASP A 80 1.76 -7.53 -0.11
CA ASP A 80 2.90 -8.47 -0.08
C ASP A 80 2.44 -9.94 0.02
N LYS A 81 1.38 -10.21 0.79
CA LYS A 81 0.79 -11.56 0.91
C LYS A 81 0.16 -12.00 -0.42
N ARG A 82 -0.62 -11.14 -1.07
CA ARG A 82 -1.26 -11.43 -2.37
C ARG A 82 -0.22 -11.71 -3.46
N GLU A 83 0.87 -10.96 -3.47
CA GLU A 83 1.99 -11.21 -4.40
C GLU A 83 2.63 -12.58 -4.16
N LYS A 84 2.84 -12.96 -2.89
CA LYS A 84 3.40 -14.28 -2.56
C LYS A 84 2.47 -15.42 -2.95
N GLU A 85 1.18 -15.27 -2.72
CA GLU A 85 0.16 -16.25 -3.12
C GLU A 85 0.11 -16.41 -4.65
N ALA A 86 0.08 -15.31 -5.39
CA ALA A 86 0.11 -15.31 -6.86
C ALA A 86 1.38 -15.97 -7.43
N LYS A 87 2.53 -15.79 -6.77
CA LYS A 87 3.81 -16.42 -7.16
C LYS A 87 3.85 -17.91 -6.79
N SER A 88 3.08 -18.37 -5.80
CA SER A 88 3.02 -19.77 -5.35
C SER A 88 2.00 -20.66 -6.08
N GLY A 89 1.09 -20.08 -6.86
CA GLY A 89 -0.03 -20.76 -7.52
C GLY A 89 0.16 -21.24 -8.97
N GLY A 90 1.40 -21.39 -9.48
CA GLY A 90 1.66 -21.85 -10.85
C GLY A 90 2.48 -23.16 -10.95
N PRO A 91 2.31 -23.93 -12.03
CA PRO A 91 1.52 -25.16 -12.10
C PRO A 91 2.15 -26.34 -11.33
N ALA A 92 1.38 -26.91 -10.39
CA ALA A 92 1.67 -28.18 -9.77
C ALA A 92 1.06 -29.35 -10.57
N GLU A 93 1.46 -29.58 -11.83
CA GLU A 93 1.07 -30.82 -12.53
C GLU A 93 1.97 -31.09 -13.77
N SER A 94 3.17 -31.63 -13.56
CA SER A 94 3.93 -32.35 -14.61
C SER A 94 4.92 -33.37 -14.02
N ARG A 95 4.62 -33.89 -12.82
CA ARG A 95 5.37 -35.03 -12.24
C ARG A 95 4.41 -36.04 -11.64
N LYS A 96 3.55 -36.60 -12.48
CA LYS A 96 2.90 -37.89 -12.20
C LYS A 96 2.86 -38.76 -13.45
N ASP A 97 3.97 -38.78 -14.20
CA ASP A 97 4.30 -39.83 -15.16
C ASP A 97 5.66 -40.40 -14.76
N ARG A 98 5.64 -41.36 -13.84
CA ARG A 98 6.68 -42.38 -13.63
C ARG A 98 6.02 -43.62 -13.05
#